data_AF-A0ABD8AJW4-F1
#
_entry.id   AF-A0ABD8AJW4-F1
#
_cell.length_a   1.000
_cell.length_b   1.000
_cell.length_c   1.000
_cell.angle_alpha   90.00
_cell.angle_beta   90.00
_cell.angle_gamma   90.00
#
_symmetry.space_group_name_H-M   'P 1'
#
loop_
_entity.id
_entity.type
_entity.pdbx_description
1 polymer ?
#
loop_
_entity_poly.entity_id
_entity_poly.type
_entity_poly.pdbx_seq_one_letter_code
_entity_poly.pdbx_strand_id
1 'polypeptide(L)'
;MQAIVQKLKEKQDLHRKKLRIYSILDNVFSFVIILLNVSSIALAIWALVKLVLISKKEHITNQSLSFILLITFVVLLIISFLLTIFLAIYKHNTKNSEYHKVLNTLNYINDKYKAKKLSDTDLSIILDALWEKISLKQKLTIKKILKKELKSTNKVGK
;
A
#
# COMPACT_ATOMS: atom_id res chain seq x y z
N MET A 1 22.19 -10.13 11.91
CA MET A 1 21.36 -9.33 11.00
C MET A 1 22.18 -8.33 10.19
N GLN A 2 23.22 -7.71 10.77
CA GLN A 2 24.04 -6.69 10.10
C GLN A 2 24.67 -7.16 8.76
N ALA A 3 25.23 -8.36 8.67
CA ALA A 3 25.80 -8.89 7.42
C ALA A 3 24.76 -9.00 6.28
N ILE A 4 23.55 -9.45 6.59
CA ILE A 4 22.43 -9.51 5.64
C ILE A 4 21.94 -8.12 5.25
N VAL A 5 21.87 -7.20 6.22
CA VAL A 5 21.48 -5.80 6.01
C VAL A 5 22.44 -5.12 5.04
N GLN A 6 23.75 -5.35 5.18
CA GLN A 6 24.77 -4.75 4.33
C GLN A 6 24.70 -5.28 2.90
N LYS A 7 24.67 -6.61 2.70
CA LYS A 7 24.54 -7.21 1.36
C LYS A 7 23.25 -6.81 0.64
N LEU A 8 22.12 -6.75 1.35
CA LEU A 8 20.84 -6.32 0.75
C LEU A 8 20.80 -4.82 0.48
N LYS A 9 21.50 -3.99 1.26
CA LYS A 9 21.60 -2.55 1.02
C LYS A 9 22.36 -2.26 -0.27
N GLU A 10 23.47 -2.93 -0.51
CA GLU A 10 24.25 -2.79 -1.76
C GLU A 10 23.39 -3.11 -2.99
N LYS A 11 22.64 -4.22 -2.95
CA LYS A 11 21.69 -4.57 -4.02
C LYS A 11 20.55 -3.58 -4.18
N GLN A 12 20.06 -3.04 -3.08
CA GLN A 12 19.01 -2.03 -3.12
C GLN A 12 19.50 -0.73 -3.77
N ASP A 13 20.75 -0.34 -3.51
CA ASP A 13 21.32 0.89 -4.06
C ASP A 13 21.49 0.81 -5.59
N LEU A 14 21.84 -0.37 -6.13
CA LEU A 14 21.84 -0.63 -7.58
C LEU A 14 20.46 -0.37 -8.24
N HIS A 15 19.36 -0.64 -7.53
CA HIS A 15 17.99 -0.44 -8.04
C HIS A 15 17.27 0.78 -7.44
N ARG A 16 18.00 1.69 -6.81
CA ARG A 16 17.42 2.80 -6.03
C ARG A 16 16.51 3.69 -6.84
N LYS A 17 16.89 4.05 -8.08
CA LYS A 17 16.09 4.92 -8.97
C LYS A 17 14.74 4.27 -9.30
N LYS A 18 14.74 3.01 -9.75
CA LYS A 18 13.52 2.26 -10.09
C LYS A 18 12.58 2.12 -8.89
N LEU A 19 13.12 1.78 -7.71
CA LEU A 19 12.33 1.67 -6.48
C LEU A 19 11.77 3.02 -6.00
N ARG A 20 12.50 4.12 -6.22
CA ARG A 20 12.03 5.47 -5.87
C ARG A 20 10.87 5.90 -6.77
N ILE A 21 10.98 5.70 -8.08
CA ILE A 21 9.92 6.03 -9.05
C ILE A 21 8.65 5.24 -8.73
N TYR A 22 8.76 3.91 -8.55
CA TYR A 22 7.61 3.08 -8.22
C TYR A 22 6.94 3.51 -6.91
N SER A 23 7.73 3.86 -5.87
CA SER A 23 7.18 4.34 -4.61
C SER A 23 6.48 5.70 -4.73
N ILE A 24 6.98 6.59 -5.60
CA ILE A 24 6.32 7.89 -5.85
C ILE A 24 5.01 7.65 -6.59
N LEU A 25 5.01 6.80 -7.62
CA LEU A 25 3.80 6.45 -8.37
C LEU A 25 2.74 5.81 -7.46
N ASP A 26 3.06 4.79 -6.64
CA ASP A 26 2.07 4.19 -5.70
C ASP A 26 1.49 5.25 -4.76
N ASN A 27 2.31 6.19 -4.28
CA ASN A 27 1.83 7.26 -3.40
C ASN A 27 0.94 8.27 -4.13
N VAL A 28 1.33 8.70 -5.34
CA VAL A 28 0.55 9.65 -6.15
C VAL A 28 -0.80 9.05 -6.52
N PHE A 29 -0.82 7.81 -7.02
CA PHE A 29 -2.08 7.13 -7.33
C PHE A 29 -2.94 6.96 -6.08
N SER A 30 -2.35 6.60 -4.93
CA SER A 30 -3.11 6.50 -3.69
C SER A 30 -3.72 7.85 -3.28
N PHE A 31 -2.98 8.94 -3.45
CA PHE A 31 -3.48 10.29 -3.16
C PHE A 31 -4.59 10.73 -4.13
N VAL A 32 -4.41 10.50 -5.43
CA VAL A 32 -5.42 10.80 -6.46
C VAL A 32 -6.71 10.02 -6.20
N ILE A 33 -6.61 8.73 -5.85
CA ILE A 33 -7.78 7.91 -5.48
C ILE A 33 -8.51 8.50 -4.27
N ILE A 34 -7.77 8.91 -3.23
CA ILE A 34 -8.39 9.55 -2.04
C ILE A 34 -9.10 10.84 -2.45
N LEU A 35 -8.44 11.71 -3.22
CA LEU A 35 -8.99 12.99 -3.66
C LEU A 35 -10.24 12.81 -4.51
N LEU A 36 -10.23 11.88 -5.47
CA LEU A 36 -11.38 11.55 -6.31
C LEU A 36 -12.54 11.01 -5.48
N ASN A 37 -12.28 10.13 -4.52
CA ASN A 37 -13.33 9.58 -3.66
C ASN A 37 -13.96 10.65 -2.78
N VAL A 38 -13.17 11.49 -2.12
CA VAL A 38 -13.68 12.60 -1.30
C VAL A 38 -14.49 13.58 -2.16
N SER A 39 -14.01 13.91 -3.35
CA SER A 39 -14.71 14.80 -4.28
C SER A 39 -16.04 14.18 -4.76
N SER A 40 -16.05 12.89 -5.06
CA SER A 40 -17.25 12.15 -5.48
C SER A 40 -18.35 12.19 -4.42
N ILE A 41 -18.00 12.00 -3.14
CA ILE A 41 -18.94 12.10 -2.02
C ILE A 41 -19.50 13.52 -1.89
N ALA A 42 -18.63 14.54 -1.96
CA ALA A 42 -19.06 15.92 -1.86
C ALA A 42 -20.05 16.27 -2.97
N LEU A 43 -19.78 15.83 -4.20
CA LEU A 43 -20.68 15.99 -5.34
C LEU A 43 -21.99 15.21 -5.15
N ALA A 44 -21.94 13.98 -4.65
CA ALA A 44 -23.12 13.15 -4.41
C ALA A 44 -24.06 13.78 -3.36
N ILE A 45 -23.50 14.26 -2.25
CA ILE A 45 -24.25 14.96 -1.20
C ILE A 45 -24.86 16.25 -1.76
N TRP A 46 -24.06 17.06 -2.48
CA TRP A 46 -24.55 18.30 -3.08
C TRP A 46 -25.69 18.06 -4.07
N ALA A 47 -25.56 17.05 -4.94
CA ALA A 47 -26.59 16.68 -5.90
C ALA A 47 -27.87 16.21 -5.20
N LEU A 48 -27.77 15.39 -4.16
CA LEU A 48 -28.91 14.92 -3.39
C LEU A 48 -29.64 16.07 -2.69
N VAL A 49 -28.91 17.01 -2.08
CA VAL A 49 -29.51 18.22 -1.48
C VAL A 49 -30.24 19.06 -2.53
N LYS A 50 -29.63 19.31 -3.68
CA LYS A 50 -30.26 20.06 -4.77
C LYS A 50 -31.53 19.38 -5.27
N LEU A 51 -31.50 18.07 -5.43
CA LEU A 51 -32.68 17.30 -5.83
C LEU A 51 -33.83 17.39 -4.83
N VAL A 52 -33.53 17.25 -3.53
CA VAL A 52 -34.55 17.36 -2.47
C VAL A 52 -35.18 18.75 -2.48
N LEU A 53 -34.39 19.81 -2.69
CA LEU A 53 -34.89 21.18 -2.77
C LEU A 53 -35.79 21.41 -3.99
N ILE A 54 -35.45 20.85 -5.15
CA ILE A 54 -36.27 20.94 -6.37
C ILE A 54 -37.57 20.15 -6.19
N SER A 55 -37.47 18.92 -5.69
CA SER A 55 -38.61 18.04 -5.39
C SER A 55 -39.64 18.67 -4.44
N LYS A 56 -39.18 19.40 -3.42
CA LYS A 56 -40.06 20.14 -2.50
C LYS A 56 -40.77 21.33 -3.15
N LYS A 57 -40.19 21.91 -4.20
CA LYS A 57 -40.71 23.11 -4.87
C LYS A 57 -41.70 22.75 -5.98
N GLU A 58 -41.49 21.64 -6.67
CA GLU A 58 -42.36 21.14 -7.72
C GLU A 58 -42.94 19.79 -7.31
N HIS A 59 -44.18 19.80 -6.81
CA HIS A 59 -44.92 18.63 -6.31
C HIS A 59 -45.13 17.48 -7.34
N ILE A 60 -44.60 17.59 -8.56
CA ILE A 60 -44.88 16.72 -9.71
C ILE A 60 -43.68 15.82 -10.11
N THR A 61 -42.46 16.09 -9.64
CA THR A 61 -41.24 15.42 -10.16
C THR A 61 -40.84 14.08 -9.50
N ASN A 62 -41.48 13.68 -8.40
CA ASN A 62 -41.03 12.54 -7.56
C ASN A 62 -41.19 11.15 -8.21
N GLN A 63 -41.95 11.02 -9.29
CA GLN A 63 -42.16 9.76 -10.01
C GLN A 63 -41.44 9.68 -11.37
N SER A 64 -40.69 10.72 -11.75
CA SER A 64 -39.94 10.68 -13.01
C SER A 64 -38.82 9.65 -12.94
N LEU A 65 -38.66 8.83 -13.99
CA LEU A 65 -37.60 7.83 -14.11
C LEU A 65 -36.21 8.45 -13.85
N SER A 66 -36.01 9.69 -14.32
CA SER A 66 -34.79 10.48 -14.11
C SER A 66 -34.50 10.73 -12.63
N PHE A 67 -35.52 11.00 -11.80
CA PHE A 67 -35.36 11.22 -10.37
C PHE A 67 -34.96 9.94 -9.63
N ILE A 68 -35.61 8.81 -9.96
CA ILE A 68 -35.28 7.49 -9.42
C ILE A 68 -33.86 7.07 -9.80
N LEU A 69 -33.47 7.26 -11.07
CA LEU A 69 -32.12 6.99 -11.54
C LEU A 69 -31.08 7.83 -10.80
N LEU A 70 -31.37 9.10 -10.52
CA LEU A 70 -30.42 9.96 -9.83
C LEU A 70 -30.26 9.58 -8.35
N ILE A 71 -31.35 9.23 -7.65
CA ILE A 71 -31.26 8.66 -6.29
C ILE A 71 -30.43 7.38 -6.30
N THR A 72 -30.69 6.48 -7.25
CA THR A 72 -29.95 5.22 -7.39
C THR A 72 -28.46 5.48 -7.63
N PHE A 73 -28.14 6.47 -8.47
CA PHE A 73 -26.75 6.87 -8.74
C PHE A 73 -26.04 7.39 -7.47
N VAL A 74 -26.72 8.22 -6.67
CA VAL A 74 -26.17 8.69 -5.40
C VAL A 74 -25.92 7.54 -4.43
N VAL A 75 -26.86 6.59 -4.31
CA VAL A 75 -26.67 5.40 -3.48
C VAL A 75 -25.48 4.57 -3.94
N LEU A 76 -25.32 4.35 -5.25
CA LEU A 76 -24.17 3.65 -5.82
C LEU A 76 -22.84 4.37 -5.52
N LEU A 77 -22.80 5.71 -5.57
CA LEU A 77 -21.62 6.49 -5.20
C LEU A 77 -21.25 6.29 -3.71
N ILE A 78 -22.25 6.27 -2.83
CA ILE A 78 -22.03 6.00 -1.39
C ILE A 78 -21.47 4.58 -1.19
N ILE A 79 -22.04 3.57 -1.86
CA ILE A 79 -21.54 2.18 -1.78
C ILE A 79 -20.11 2.08 -2.33
N SER A 80 -19.83 2.74 -3.46
CA SER A 80 -18.48 2.80 -4.06
C SER A 80 -17.45 3.39 -3.09
N PHE A 81 -17.85 4.42 -2.34
CA PHE A 81 -17.01 5.00 -1.29
C PHE A 81 -16.72 4.00 -0.16
N LEU A 82 -17.74 3.30 0.35
CA LEU A 82 -17.56 2.28 1.39
C LEU A 82 -16.65 1.14 0.92
N LEU A 83 -16.82 0.69 -0.33
CA LEU A 83 -15.93 -0.31 -0.96
C LEU A 83 -14.49 0.20 -1.02
N THR A 84 -14.29 1.49 -1.32
CA THR A 84 -12.95 2.10 -1.35
C THR A 84 -12.30 2.11 0.03
N ILE A 85 -13.04 2.47 1.09
CA ILE A 85 -12.54 2.39 2.47
C ILE A 85 -12.14 0.96 2.80
N PHE A 86 -13.02 -0.01 2.51
CA PHE A 86 -12.73 -1.42 2.75
C PHE A 86 -11.46 -1.87 2.02
N LEU A 87 -11.29 -1.48 0.75
CA LEU A 87 -10.10 -1.76 -0.03
C LEU A 87 -8.84 -1.14 0.58
N ALA A 88 -8.94 0.08 1.13
CA ALA A 88 -7.83 0.75 1.78
C ALA A 88 -7.38 0.02 3.06
N ILE A 89 -8.34 -0.42 3.89
CA ILE A 89 -8.07 -1.23 5.09
C ILE A 89 -7.47 -2.57 4.68
N TYR A 90 -8.05 -3.25 3.69
CA TYR A 90 -7.52 -4.49 3.14
C TYR A 90 -6.08 -4.32 2.64
N LYS A 91 -5.80 -3.28 1.83
CA LYS A 91 -4.46 -2.96 1.33
C LYS A 91 -3.47 -2.72 2.48
N HIS A 92 -3.90 -2.08 3.57
CA HIS A 92 -3.07 -1.87 4.75
C HIS A 92 -2.73 -3.21 5.45
N ASN A 93 -3.74 -4.05 5.70
CA ASN A 93 -3.55 -5.34 6.36
C ASN A 93 -2.67 -6.28 5.53
N THR A 94 -2.87 -6.34 4.20
CA THR A 94 -2.00 -7.12 3.31
C THR A 94 -0.56 -6.60 3.33
N LYS A 95 -0.35 -5.28 3.33
CA LYS A 95 1.00 -4.68 3.45
C LYS A 95 1.66 -5.10 4.77
N ASN A 96 0.92 -5.19 5.87
CA ASN A 96 1.46 -5.62 7.16
C ASN A 96 1.79 -7.12 7.19
N SER A 97 0.90 -7.98 6.67
CA SER A 97 1.17 -9.42 6.56
C SER A 97 2.41 -9.71 5.71
N GLU A 98 2.53 -9.04 4.56
CA GLU A 98 3.67 -9.17 3.66
C GLU A 98 4.99 -8.72 4.33
N TYR A 99 4.93 -7.66 5.13
CA TYR A 99 6.06 -7.21 5.95
C TYR A 99 6.56 -8.31 6.90
N HIS A 100 5.67 -8.92 7.67
CA HIS A 100 6.04 -9.98 8.60
C HIS A 100 6.57 -11.23 7.90
N LYS A 101 5.99 -11.62 6.75
CA LYS A 101 6.49 -12.74 5.96
C LYS A 101 7.93 -12.51 5.52
N VAL A 102 8.22 -11.35 4.92
CA VAL A 102 9.58 -11.02 4.45
C VAL A 102 10.56 -10.94 5.63
N LEU A 103 10.17 -10.34 6.74
CA LEU A 103 11.00 -10.24 7.94
C LEU A 103 11.35 -11.62 8.50
N ASN A 104 10.37 -12.52 8.61
CA ASN A 104 10.59 -13.87 9.10
C ASN A 104 11.53 -14.67 8.19
N THR A 105 11.40 -14.53 6.87
CA THR A 105 12.34 -15.15 5.92
C THR A 105 13.77 -14.65 6.12
N LEU A 106 13.95 -13.33 6.28
CA LEU A 106 15.28 -12.76 6.52
C LEU A 106 15.87 -13.20 7.86
N ASN A 107 15.05 -13.29 8.92
CA ASN A 107 15.46 -13.79 10.23
C ASN A 107 15.87 -15.26 10.16
N TYR A 108 15.10 -16.10 9.46
CA TYR A 108 15.43 -17.51 9.28
C TYR A 108 16.78 -17.72 8.58
N ILE A 109 17.05 -16.95 7.53
CA ILE A 109 18.36 -16.97 6.84
C ILE A 109 19.47 -16.51 7.79
N ASN A 110 19.22 -15.44 8.55
CA ASN A 110 20.16 -14.92 9.53
C ASN A 110 20.52 -15.95 10.61
N ASP A 111 19.54 -16.70 11.11
CA ASP A 111 19.75 -17.66 12.19
C ASP A 111 20.52 -18.88 11.70
N LYS A 112 20.24 -19.35 10.47
CA LYS A 112 21.05 -20.38 9.80
C LYS A 112 22.50 -19.95 9.59
N TYR A 113 22.72 -18.70 9.21
CA TYR A 113 24.06 -18.14 9.05
C TYR A 113 24.81 -18.04 10.39
N LYS A 114 24.17 -17.51 11.44
CA LYS A 114 24.75 -17.46 12.80
C LYS A 114 25.08 -18.84 13.35
N ALA A 115 24.27 -19.85 13.04
CA ALA A 115 24.50 -21.24 13.42
C ALA A 115 25.62 -21.91 12.60
N LYS A 116 26.35 -21.18 11.75
CA LYS A 116 27.38 -21.68 10.82
C LYS A 116 26.88 -22.79 9.88
N LYS A 117 25.56 -22.85 9.64
CA LYS A 117 24.94 -23.78 8.68
C LYS A 117 24.96 -23.24 7.25
N LEU A 118 25.43 -22.01 7.06
CA LEU A 118 25.60 -21.36 5.76
C LEU A 118 26.99 -20.71 5.73
N SER A 119 27.73 -20.92 4.65
CA SER A 119 28.94 -20.15 4.37
C SER A 119 28.60 -18.73 3.90
N ASP A 120 29.58 -17.83 3.87
CA ASP A 120 29.41 -16.47 3.31
C ASP A 120 29.02 -16.48 1.83
N THR A 121 29.52 -17.47 1.09
CA THR A 121 29.18 -17.76 -0.31
C THR A 121 27.74 -18.23 -0.45
N ASP A 122 27.30 -19.19 0.36
CA ASP A 122 25.90 -19.68 0.33
C ASP A 122 24.92 -18.59 0.70
N LEU A 123 25.27 -17.78 1.71
CA LEU A 123 24.47 -16.64 2.12
C LEU A 123 24.30 -15.65 0.96
N SER A 124 25.37 -15.40 0.19
CA SER A 124 25.29 -14.53 -0.98
C SER A 124 24.34 -15.10 -2.03
N ILE A 125 24.53 -16.35 -2.43
CA ILE A 125 23.72 -17.00 -3.47
C ILE A 125 22.23 -17.00 -3.09
N ILE A 126 21.91 -17.28 -1.82
CA ILE A 126 20.53 -17.30 -1.33
C ILE A 126 19.92 -15.89 -1.37
N LEU A 127 20.64 -14.86 -0.94
CA LEU A 127 20.14 -13.49 -0.96
C LEU A 127 19.99 -12.95 -2.39
N ASP A 128 20.86 -13.34 -3.30
CA ASP A 128 20.80 -13.03 -4.72
C ASP A 128 19.55 -13.64 -5.36
N ALA A 129 19.38 -14.96 -5.20
CA ALA A 129 18.20 -15.66 -5.70
C ALA A 129 16.89 -15.11 -5.09
N LEU A 130 16.92 -14.77 -3.79
CA LEU A 130 15.78 -14.12 -3.13
C LEU A 130 15.49 -12.76 -3.75
N TRP A 131 16.50 -11.93 -3.98
CA TRP A 131 16.33 -10.60 -4.56
C TRP A 131 15.83 -10.64 -6.00
N GLU A 132 16.22 -11.63 -6.79
CA GLU A 132 15.74 -11.79 -8.17
C GLU A 132 14.29 -12.28 -8.23
N LYS A 133 13.92 -13.25 -7.39
CA LYS A 133 12.58 -13.84 -7.40
C LYS A 133 11.49 -12.96 -6.80
N ILE A 134 11.84 -12.05 -5.89
CA ILE A 134 10.84 -11.22 -5.21
C ILE A 134 10.33 -10.06 -6.09
N SER A 135 9.05 -9.75 -5.91
CA SER A 135 8.38 -8.64 -6.59
C SER A 135 8.93 -7.26 -6.16
N LEU A 136 8.66 -6.21 -6.95
CA LEU A 136 9.00 -4.83 -6.60
C LEU A 136 8.38 -4.40 -5.26
N LYS A 137 7.18 -4.89 -4.94
CA LYS A 137 6.49 -4.63 -3.68
C LYS A 137 7.26 -5.21 -2.49
N GLN A 138 7.73 -6.45 -2.62
CA GLN A 138 8.57 -7.10 -1.60
C GLN A 138 9.94 -6.41 -1.47
N LYS A 139 10.55 -5.94 -2.58
CA LYS A 139 11.79 -5.13 -2.53
C LYS A 139 11.60 -3.84 -1.73
N LEU A 140 10.44 -3.17 -1.86
CA LEU A 140 10.11 -2.02 -1.02
C LEU A 140 9.91 -2.41 0.46
N THR A 141 9.35 -3.59 0.72
CA THR A 141 9.22 -4.13 2.08
C THR A 141 10.59 -4.39 2.70
N ILE A 142 11.52 -5.01 1.97
CA ILE A 142 12.92 -5.17 2.41
C ILE A 142 13.54 -3.81 2.72
N LYS A 143 13.39 -2.81 1.85
CA LYS A 143 13.87 -1.45 2.10
C LYS A 143 13.34 -0.86 3.41
N LYS A 144 12.08 -1.10 3.76
CA LYS A 144 11.50 -0.66 5.06
C LYS A 144 12.15 -1.39 6.23
N ILE A 145 12.33 -2.70 6.13
CA ILE A 145 13.00 -3.53 7.14
C ILE A 145 14.44 -3.02 7.35
N LEU A 146 15.22 -2.86 6.27
CA LEU A 146 16.60 -2.34 6.33
C LEU A 146 16.66 -0.97 7.02
N LYS A 147 15.74 -0.06 6.68
CA LYS A 147 15.68 1.27 7.32
C LYS A 147 15.37 1.17 8.83
N LYS A 148 14.54 0.22 9.25
CA LYS A 148 14.20 -0.02 10.66
C LYS A 148 15.39 -0.61 11.42
N GLU A 149 16.04 -1.63 10.86
CA GLU A 149 17.22 -2.29 11.46
C GLU A 149 18.43 -1.35 11.58
N LEU A 150 18.70 -0.54 10.55
CA LEU A 150 19.77 0.47 10.59
C LEU A 150 19.51 1.56 11.63
N LYS A 151 18.26 2.00 11.78
CA LYS A 151 17.87 2.95 12.84
C LYS A 151 17.98 2.34 14.24
N SER A 152 17.66 1.06 14.39
CA SER A 152 17.80 0.33 15.65
C SER A 152 19.27 0.23 16.06
N THR A 153 20.14 -0.14 15.10
CA THR A 153 21.59 -0.29 15.33
C THR A 153 22.25 1.04 15.72
N ASN A 154 21.87 2.15 15.07
CA ASN A 154 22.38 3.49 15.43
C ASN A 154 21.89 4.01 16.79
N LYS A 155 20.86 3.41 17.40
CA LYS A 155 20.41 3.76 18.75
C LYS A 155 21.13 2.98 19.85
N VAL A 156 21.74 1.84 19.53
CA VAL A 156 22.47 0.99 20.49
C VAL A 156 23.95 1.41 20.59
N GLY A 157 24.46 2.18 19.63
CA GLY A 157 25.82 2.74 19.63
C GLY A 157 25.93 4.17 20.21
N LYS A 158 24.96 4.61 21.02
CA LYS A 158 25.00 5.86 21.79
C LYS A 158 24.86 5.55 23.27
#